data_AF-A0A938LM35-F1
#
_entry.id   AF-A0A938LM35-F1
#
_cell.length_a   1.000
_cell.length_b   1.000
_cell.length_c   1.000
_cell.angle_alpha   90.00
_cell.angle_beta   90.00
_cell.angle_gamma   90.00
#
_symmetry.space_group_name_H-M   'P 1'
#
loop_
_entity.id
_entity.type
_entity.pdbx_description
1 polymer ?
#
loop_
_entity_poly.entity_id
_entity_poly.type
_entity_poly.pdbx_seq_one_letter_code
_entity_poly.pdbx_strand_id
1 'polypeptide(L)'
;MRGFSRYQRDALRLYAVNEVADLFTKRNLWALAVLRHHIVASQIWSDSLLFTLTSILLKSSRMMAHNSDGIGRIQKGTYYIPQIEHDVHVGKFMEEAFGDMVRGFQEIQPICTDLSISTADAQELDIPDNSVDYIFTDPPYGGTVQYGELNFAWEAWLRADTSWHGAEIVVNEQRGKSEGDWANMMRKALKEAARVLRPGRNISICYHDTSEGTWELLQDLTAEAELVPEEVAGALYIESKTKTTNQYFAEKVTKRDLVINFRKRRPGVKRSVVHFTGAEDTPTFRQKAQAVIRDCLLANPGSTKDRIYDEVVSHLVRKGQMEAHNFEELLREVADEVKEPVKKNLFENEEPDLLGSHQVGRWHLKESEAGAEETECATADSAGTRIHDFLAKTTAVRLKESESKLNELQSEIAHLRTKLQSVDQGKSDEPRGKLVRDIRERTERLEKLIAQRTEWERQAIHYSDIFEFYVAAVNPKPKAMLEEILEDYCYQTDEGNWRPPLTEPEKKEKGSERQRAVRRKIQRFCNLLEAGDAIPEGQRPDAQTLADWIRHCRRTGLHAQGKLLYERGGDLSALGEQAQVDVEEDYQVCVKHQTNKR
;
A
#
# COMPACT_ATOMS: atom_id res chain seq x y z
N MET A 1 -34.55 -3.97 17.61
CA MET A 1 -33.86 -4.54 16.43
C MET A 1 -34.57 -4.15 15.13
N ARG A 2 -35.87 -4.41 14.94
CA ARG A 2 -36.60 -4.11 13.67
C ARG A 2 -36.50 -2.67 13.13
N GLY A 3 -36.29 -1.69 14.01
CA GLY A 3 -36.14 -0.28 13.64
C GLY A 3 -34.73 0.14 13.20
N PHE A 4 -33.79 -0.79 13.10
CA PHE A 4 -32.39 -0.51 12.77
C PHE A 4 -32.05 -0.88 11.32
N SER A 5 -31.16 -0.10 10.70
CA SER A 5 -30.62 -0.34 9.36
C SER A 5 -30.04 -1.74 9.22
N ARG A 6 -29.38 -2.21 10.29
CA ARG A 6 -28.79 -3.54 10.38
C ARG A 6 -29.79 -4.69 10.36
N TYR A 7 -31.06 -4.47 10.72
CA TYR A 7 -32.09 -5.51 10.59
C TYR A 7 -32.23 -6.00 9.14
N GLN A 8 -32.02 -5.10 8.18
CA GLN A 8 -31.99 -5.44 6.76
C GLN A 8 -30.58 -5.75 6.28
N ARG A 9 -29.59 -4.91 6.60
CA ARG A 9 -28.20 -5.07 6.12
C ARG A 9 -27.55 -6.37 6.57
N ASP A 10 -27.77 -6.78 7.82
CA ASP A 10 -27.23 -8.02 8.39
C ASP A 10 -28.17 -9.22 8.17
N ALA A 11 -29.19 -9.07 7.31
CA ALA A 11 -30.16 -10.10 6.93
C ALA A 11 -30.94 -10.74 8.10
N LEU A 12 -31.03 -10.08 9.26
CA LEU A 12 -31.69 -10.60 10.47
C LEU A 12 -33.15 -11.03 10.25
N ARG A 13 -33.86 -10.36 9.34
CA ARG A 13 -35.22 -10.73 8.92
C ARG A 13 -35.33 -12.15 8.36
N LEU A 14 -34.29 -12.65 7.68
CA LEU A 14 -34.27 -13.99 7.08
C LEU A 14 -34.09 -15.08 8.13
N TYR A 15 -33.47 -14.75 9.26
CA TYR A 15 -33.20 -15.65 10.38
C TYR A 15 -34.23 -15.51 11.52
N ALA A 16 -35.33 -14.78 11.26
CA ALA A 16 -36.40 -14.49 12.20
C ALA A 16 -35.93 -13.83 13.51
N VAL A 17 -34.88 -13.02 13.46
CA VAL A 17 -34.33 -12.33 14.64
C VAL A 17 -35.00 -10.97 14.81
N ASN A 18 -36.11 -10.91 15.57
CA ASN A 18 -36.91 -9.70 15.74
C ASN A 18 -36.54 -8.90 17.00
N GLU A 19 -36.04 -9.60 18.03
CA GLU A 19 -35.64 -9.05 19.32
C GLU A 19 -34.25 -9.54 19.72
N VAL A 20 -33.64 -8.92 20.73
CA VAL A 20 -32.29 -9.32 21.21
C VAL A 20 -32.29 -10.76 21.72
N ALA A 21 -33.39 -11.24 22.30
CA ALA A 21 -33.53 -12.62 22.74
C ALA A 21 -33.36 -13.63 21.59
N ASP A 22 -33.77 -13.28 20.37
CA ASP A 22 -33.70 -14.17 19.20
C ASP A 22 -32.26 -14.37 18.68
N LEU A 23 -31.32 -13.54 19.13
CA LEU A 23 -29.89 -13.74 18.89
C LEU A 23 -29.34 -14.96 19.65
N PHE A 24 -30.07 -15.51 20.62
CA PHE A 24 -29.56 -16.56 21.50
C PHE A 24 -30.36 -17.86 21.33
N THR A 25 -29.69 -19.00 21.52
CA THR A 25 -30.40 -20.25 21.74
C THR A 25 -31.14 -20.19 23.08
N LYS A 26 -32.25 -20.91 23.23
CA LYS A 26 -33.00 -20.93 24.51
C LYS A 26 -32.12 -21.32 25.70
N ARG A 27 -31.22 -22.28 25.51
CA ARG A 27 -30.27 -22.74 26.52
C ARG A 27 -29.33 -21.61 26.97
N ASN A 28 -28.67 -20.94 26.03
CA ASN A 28 -27.71 -19.88 26.37
C ASN A 28 -28.41 -18.64 26.91
N LEU A 29 -29.57 -18.29 26.35
CA LEU A 29 -30.42 -17.21 26.86
C LEU A 29 -30.76 -17.42 28.34
N TRP A 30 -31.21 -18.62 28.71
CA TRP A 30 -31.57 -18.93 30.09
C TRP A 30 -30.35 -18.94 31.01
N ALA A 31 -29.23 -19.53 30.58
CA ALA A 31 -27.99 -19.53 31.35
C ALA A 31 -27.48 -18.11 31.62
N LEU A 32 -27.43 -17.25 30.60
CA LEU A 32 -27.03 -15.85 30.72
C LEU A 32 -28.01 -15.05 31.60
N ALA A 33 -29.33 -15.31 31.48
CA ALA A 33 -30.34 -14.65 32.29
C ALA A 33 -30.21 -14.99 33.78
N VAL A 34 -29.96 -16.27 34.11
CA VAL A 34 -29.72 -16.72 35.48
C VAL A 34 -28.44 -16.09 36.04
N LEU A 35 -27.35 -16.12 35.29
CA LEU A 35 -26.09 -15.49 35.71
C LEU A 35 -26.29 -14.00 35.98
N ARG A 36 -26.88 -13.26 35.05
CA ARG A 36 -27.16 -11.84 35.22
C ARG A 36 -28.03 -11.58 36.44
N HIS A 37 -29.09 -12.38 36.66
CA HIS A 37 -29.97 -12.22 37.81
C HIS A 37 -29.19 -12.29 39.13
N HIS A 38 -28.34 -13.32 39.28
CA HIS A 38 -27.53 -13.47 40.49
C HIS A 38 -26.44 -12.41 40.63
N ILE A 39 -25.80 -11.99 39.53
CA ILE A 39 -24.79 -10.93 39.55
C ILE A 39 -25.40 -9.61 40.06
N VAL A 40 -26.56 -9.23 39.51
CA VAL A 40 -27.25 -7.98 39.91
C VAL A 40 -27.77 -8.09 41.34
N ALA A 41 -28.26 -9.26 41.75
CA ALA A 41 -28.75 -9.49 43.11
C ALA A 41 -27.63 -9.49 44.18
N SER A 42 -26.40 -9.86 43.80
CA SER A 42 -25.24 -9.92 44.70
C SER A 42 -24.86 -8.55 45.28
N GLN A 43 -25.03 -7.48 44.51
CA GLN A 43 -24.57 -6.09 44.78
C GLN A 43 -23.04 -5.93 44.96
N ILE A 44 -22.35 -6.95 45.47
CA ILE A 44 -20.91 -7.00 45.64
C ILE A 44 -20.27 -7.41 44.32
N TRP A 45 -19.30 -6.61 43.84
CA TRP A 45 -18.60 -6.77 42.56
C TRP A 45 -19.52 -6.84 41.34
N SER A 46 -20.75 -6.33 41.44
CA SER A 46 -21.76 -6.42 40.38
C SER A 46 -21.22 -5.89 39.06
N ASP A 47 -20.52 -4.76 39.08
CA ASP A 47 -20.08 -4.08 37.87
C ASP A 47 -18.94 -4.85 37.19
N SER A 48 -17.98 -5.35 37.96
CA SER A 48 -16.89 -6.21 37.46
C SER A 48 -17.43 -7.52 36.88
N LEU A 49 -18.43 -8.12 37.53
CA LEU A 49 -19.06 -9.35 37.06
C LEU A 49 -19.98 -9.11 35.85
N LEU A 50 -20.68 -7.98 35.79
CA LEU A 50 -21.45 -7.56 34.61
C LEU A 50 -20.51 -7.28 33.43
N PHE A 51 -19.38 -6.63 33.65
CA PHE A 51 -18.34 -6.44 32.64
C PHE A 51 -17.86 -7.79 32.10
N THR A 52 -17.56 -8.73 33.01
CA THR A 52 -17.20 -10.11 32.63
C THR A 52 -18.30 -10.78 31.81
N LEU A 53 -19.56 -10.69 32.24
CA LEU A 53 -20.72 -11.21 31.50
C LEU A 53 -20.81 -10.60 30.10
N THR A 54 -20.66 -9.29 29.96
CA THR A 54 -20.75 -8.59 28.67
C THR A 54 -19.68 -9.04 27.67
N SER A 55 -18.52 -9.48 28.15
CA SER A 55 -17.42 -9.98 27.30
C SER A 55 -17.75 -11.30 26.60
N ILE A 56 -18.65 -12.11 27.17
CA ILE A 56 -19.06 -13.41 26.62
C ILE A 56 -20.42 -13.38 25.90
N LEU A 57 -21.18 -12.28 25.99
CA LEU A 57 -22.55 -12.19 25.46
C LEU A 57 -22.63 -12.58 23.98
N LEU A 58 -21.97 -11.84 23.08
CA LEU A 58 -22.06 -12.13 21.64
C LEU A 58 -21.46 -13.50 21.27
N LYS A 59 -20.42 -13.94 21.99
CA LYS A 59 -19.82 -15.28 21.80
C LYS A 59 -20.74 -16.40 22.25
N SER A 60 -21.70 -16.11 23.13
CA SER A 60 -22.70 -17.05 23.62
C SER A 60 -24.02 -16.99 22.83
N SER A 61 -24.04 -16.18 21.78
CA SER A 61 -25.17 -16.02 20.87
C SER A 61 -25.04 -16.96 19.66
N ARG A 62 -26.09 -17.01 18.85
CA ARG A 62 -26.16 -17.70 17.57
C ARG A 62 -25.15 -17.17 16.54
N MET A 63 -24.53 -16.02 16.79
CA MET A 63 -23.47 -15.44 15.95
C MET A 63 -22.15 -16.20 16.04
N MET A 64 -21.99 -17.12 17.00
CA MET A 64 -20.79 -17.92 17.14
C MET A 64 -20.73 -18.95 16.01
N ALA A 65 -19.83 -18.73 15.04
CA ALA A 65 -19.66 -19.62 13.91
C ALA A 65 -18.80 -20.82 14.26
N HIS A 66 -19.23 -22.01 13.80
CA HIS A 66 -18.40 -23.21 13.83
C HIS A 66 -17.32 -23.13 12.75
N ASN A 67 -16.08 -23.39 13.11
CA ASN A 67 -14.94 -23.45 12.19
C ASN A 67 -14.36 -24.87 12.18
N SER A 68 -13.64 -25.22 11.09
CA SER A 68 -13.06 -26.56 10.89
C SER A 68 -12.02 -26.96 11.94
N ASP A 69 -11.41 -26.00 12.62
CA ASP A 69 -10.49 -26.20 13.74
C ASP A 69 -11.20 -26.45 15.08
N GLY A 70 -12.54 -26.45 15.10
CA GLY A 70 -13.36 -26.59 16.30
C GLY A 70 -13.40 -25.34 17.18
N ILE A 71 -12.76 -24.23 16.77
CA ILE A 71 -12.73 -22.99 17.55
C ILE A 71 -13.86 -22.07 17.06
N GLY A 72 -14.79 -21.75 17.95
CA GLY A 72 -15.87 -20.80 17.67
C GLY A 72 -15.35 -19.37 17.46
N ARG A 73 -15.83 -18.67 16.41
CA ARG A 73 -15.48 -17.27 16.15
C ARG A 73 -16.71 -16.46 15.75
N ILE A 74 -16.74 -15.19 16.14
CA ILE A 74 -17.77 -14.22 15.71
C ILE A 74 -17.19 -13.30 14.64
N GLN A 75 -18.02 -12.90 13.67
CA GLN A 75 -17.69 -11.81 12.76
C GLN A 75 -17.91 -10.47 13.47
N LYS A 76 -16.88 -9.61 13.48
CA LYS A 76 -16.94 -8.30 14.13
C LYS A 76 -17.65 -7.28 13.24
N GLY A 77 -18.30 -6.29 13.86
CA GLY A 77 -18.90 -5.15 13.15
C GLY A 77 -20.24 -5.43 12.45
N THR A 78 -20.86 -6.59 12.71
CA THR A 78 -22.17 -7.00 12.15
C THR A 78 -22.86 -8.02 13.05
N TYR A 79 -24.20 -8.09 13.01
CA TYR A 79 -24.96 -9.20 13.57
C TYR A 79 -25.06 -10.37 12.59
N TYR A 80 -23.93 -10.97 12.25
CA TYR A 80 -23.88 -12.11 11.33
C TYR A 80 -24.37 -13.41 12.00
N ILE A 81 -25.37 -14.06 11.39
CA ILE A 81 -25.85 -15.38 11.80
C ILE A 81 -25.28 -16.44 10.82
N PRO A 82 -24.31 -17.26 11.26
CA PRO A 82 -23.73 -18.32 10.43
C PRO A 82 -24.73 -19.43 10.15
N GLN A 83 -24.51 -20.18 9.06
CA GLN A 83 -25.32 -21.37 8.74
C GLN A 83 -25.12 -22.50 9.75
N ILE A 84 -23.90 -22.64 10.26
CA ILE A 84 -23.56 -23.61 11.32
C ILE A 84 -23.14 -22.82 12.55
N GLU A 85 -24.04 -22.82 13.53
CA GLU A 85 -23.85 -22.19 14.83
C GLU A 85 -23.05 -23.12 15.77
N HIS A 86 -22.12 -22.57 16.54
CA HIS A 86 -21.37 -23.29 17.56
C HIS A 86 -21.96 -22.98 18.94
N ASP A 87 -22.81 -23.86 19.45
CA ASP A 87 -23.42 -23.71 20.77
C ASP A 87 -22.37 -23.87 21.88
N VAL A 88 -22.27 -22.87 22.77
CA VAL A 88 -21.23 -22.82 23.81
C VAL A 88 -21.78 -23.19 25.19
N HIS A 89 -20.91 -23.68 26.07
CA HIS A 89 -21.25 -23.84 27.47
C HIS A 89 -20.99 -22.53 28.24
N VAL A 90 -22.04 -21.73 28.43
CA VAL A 90 -21.97 -20.39 29.06
C VAL A 90 -21.20 -20.38 30.39
N GLY A 91 -21.42 -21.35 31.29
CA GLY A 91 -20.72 -21.41 32.59
C GLY A 91 -19.19 -21.48 32.45
N LYS A 92 -18.68 -22.47 31.69
CA LYS A 92 -17.26 -22.58 31.33
C LYS A 92 -16.70 -21.30 30.69
N PHE A 93 -17.42 -20.69 29.75
CA PHE A 93 -17.00 -19.43 29.15
C PHE A 93 -16.90 -18.29 30.17
N MET A 94 -17.84 -18.23 31.12
CA MET A 94 -17.82 -17.27 32.21
C MET A 94 -16.63 -17.49 33.15
N GLU A 95 -16.30 -18.74 33.48
CA GLU A 95 -15.13 -19.09 34.30
C GLU A 95 -13.82 -18.68 33.63
N GLU A 96 -13.67 -18.97 32.33
CA GLU A 96 -12.51 -18.56 31.53
C GLU A 96 -12.39 -17.03 31.48
N ALA A 97 -13.48 -16.33 31.13
CA ALA A 97 -13.51 -14.88 31.07
C ALA A 97 -13.23 -14.25 32.45
N PHE A 98 -13.75 -14.83 33.54
CA PHE A 98 -13.46 -14.37 34.89
C PHE A 98 -11.97 -14.51 35.23
N GLY A 99 -11.36 -15.64 34.89
CA GLY A 99 -9.92 -15.85 35.05
C GLY A 99 -9.09 -14.81 34.29
N ASP A 100 -9.50 -14.46 33.06
CA ASP A 100 -8.85 -13.42 32.26
C ASP A 100 -9.00 -12.03 32.90
N MET A 101 -10.20 -11.71 33.40
CA MET A 101 -10.47 -10.44 34.08
C MET A 101 -9.66 -10.29 35.36
N VAL A 102 -9.55 -11.33 36.18
CA VAL A 102 -8.72 -11.30 37.40
C VAL A 102 -7.26 -11.00 37.05
N ARG A 103 -6.70 -11.63 36.02
CA ARG A 103 -5.33 -11.33 35.57
C ARG A 103 -5.19 -9.88 35.10
N GLY A 104 -6.13 -9.40 34.28
CA GLY A 104 -6.14 -8.01 33.81
C GLY A 104 -6.23 -6.98 34.96
N PHE A 105 -7.11 -7.21 35.94
CA PHE A 105 -7.22 -6.33 37.11
C PHE A 105 -5.95 -6.34 37.96
N GLN A 106 -5.29 -7.49 38.12
CA GLN A 106 -4.02 -7.59 38.83
C GLN A 106 -2.88 -6.82 38.15
N GLU A 107 -2.86 -6.79 36.82
CA GLU A 107 -1.87 -6.05 36.03
C GLU A 107 -2.08 -4.53 36.09
N ILE A 108 -3.33 -4.07 36.17
CA ILE A 108 -3.68 -2.64 36.17
C ILE A 108 -3.65 -2.03 37.59
N GLN A 109 -3.94 -2.82 38.62
CA GLN A 109 -3.93 -2.41 40.04
C GLN A 109 -2.70 -1.57 40.47
N PRO A 110 -1.45 -1.86 40.03
CA PRO A 110 -0.27 -1.10 40.43
C PRO A 110 -0.18 0.30 39.78
N ILE A 111 -0.98 0.59 38.76
CA ILE A 111 -0.91 1.85 38.01
C ILE A 111 -1.69 2.92 38.78
N CYS A 112 -0.96 3.82 39.44
CA CYS A 112 -1.52 5.02 40.05
C CYS A 112 -1.28 6.21 39.11
N THR A 113 -2.32 6.67 38.44
CA THR A 113 -2.30 7.89 37.63
C THR A 113 -3.59 8.66 37.86
N ASP A 114 -3.52 9.98 37.79
CA ASP A 114 -4.71 10.84 37.80
C ASP A 114 -5.48 10.61 36.49
N LEU A 115 -6.49 9.73 36.54
CA LEU A 115 -7.30 9.33 35.40
C LEU A 115 -8.77 9.72 35.62
N SER A 116 -9.34 10.42 34.66
CA SER A 116 -10.77 10.70 34.60
C SER A 116 -11.37 10.00 33.38
N ILE A 117 -12.40 9.19 33.61
CA ILE A 117 -13.19 8.52 32.57
C ILE A 117 -14.61 9.03 32.68
N SER A 118 -15.22 9.40 31.56
CA SER A 118 -16.58 9.92 31.49
C SER A 118 -17.33 9.34 30.30
N THR A 119 -18.65 9.24 30.44
CA THR A 119 -19.59 8.90 29.35
C THR A 119 -20.35 10.14 28.86
N ALA A 120 -19.78 11.34 29.05
CA ALA A 120 -20.37 12.59 28.61
C ALA A 120 -20.51 12.67 27.08
N ASP A 121 -21.52 13.43 26.62
CA ASP A 121 -21.68 13.75 25.21
C ASP A 121 -20.56 14.71 24.78
N ALA A 122 -19.86 14.40 23.69
CA ALA A 122 -18.79 15.26 23.16
C ALA A 122 -19.30 16.63 22.71
N GLN A 123 -20.61 16.81 22.52
CA GLN A 123 -21.26 18.08 22.23
C GLN A 123 -21.43 18.97 23.47
N GLU A 124 -21.31 18.41 24.68
CA GLU A 124 -21.47 19.11 25.96
C GLU A 124 -20.59 18.45 27.03
N LEU A 125 -19.35 18.94 27.15
CA LEU A 125 -18.35 18.43 28.07
C LEU A 125 -18.41 19.17 29.40
N ASP A 126 -18.53 18.44 30.51
CA ASP A 126 -18.36 18.96 31.87
C ASP A 126 -16.87 19.19 32.21
N ILE A 127 -16.23 20.03 31.39
CA ILE A 127 -14.82 20.39 31.47
C ILE A 127 -14.74 21.92 31.35
N PRO A 128 -13.98 22.61 32.23
CA PRO A 128 -13.85 24.06 32.15
C PRO A 128 -13.21 24.56 30.85
N ASP A 129 -13.58 25.77 30.44
CA ASP A 129 -12.98 26.46 29.29
C ASP A 129 -11.46 26.54 29.42
N ASN A 130 -10.74 26.37 28.31
CA ASN A 130 -9.29 26.54 28.25
C ASN A 130 -8.52 25.76 29.34
N SER A 131 -8.98 24.56 29.69
CA SER A 131 -8.36 23.72 30.73
C SER A 131 -7.46 22.63 30.16
N VAL A 132 -7.73 22.19 28.92
CA VAL A 132 -7.06 21.06 28.25
C VAL A 132 -5.84 21.55 27.45
N ASP A 133 -4.69 20.87 27.61
CA ASP A 133 -3.45 21.20 26.90
C ASP A 133 -3.32 20.55 25.52
N TYR A 134 -4.04 19.45 25.27
CA TYR A 134 -4.00 18.72 24.01
C TYR A 134 -5.24 17.82 23.87
N ILE A 135 -5.76 17.71 22.65
CA ILE A 135 -6.88 16.80 22.33
C ILE A 135 -6.45 15.86 21.21
N PHE A 136 -6.76 14.58 21.36
CA PHE A 136 -6.65 13.58 20.30
C PHE A 136 -8.02 12.93 20.13
N THR A 137 -8.58 12.97 18.92
CA THR A 137 -9.94 12.49 18.68
C THR A 137 -10.06 11.75 17.34
N ASP A 138 -10.95 10.77 17.31
CA ASP A 138 -11.30 9.93 16.16
C ASP A 138 -12.83 9.95 16.00
N PRO A 139 -13.38 10.99 15.34
CA PRO A 139 -14.82 11.14 15.19
C PRO A 139 -15.41 10.16 14.16
N PRO A 140 -16.71 9.83 14.26
CA PRO A 140 -17.37 8.88 13.37
C PRO A 140 -17.45 9.35 11.91
N TYR A 141 -17.15 8.43 10.97
CA TYR A 141 -17.15 8.64 9.51
C TYR A 141 -18.55 8.50 8.91
N GLY A 142 -19.40 9.51 9.14
CA GLY A 142 -20.73 9.58 8.55
C GLY A 142 -21.58 8.33 8.84
N GLY A 143 -21.92 7.56 7.81
CA GLY A 143 -22.78 6.37 7.89
C GLY A 143 -22.07 5.01 7.87
N THR A 144 -20.73 5.00 7.89
CA THR A 144 -19.91 3.79 7.66
C THR A 144 -20.13 2.74 8.75
N VAL A 145 -20.15 3.16 10.02
CA VAL A 145 -20.37 2.28 11.17
C VAL A 145 -21.54 2.77 11.99
N GLN A 146 -22.50 1.87 12.23
CA GLN A 146 -23.70 2.14 13.03
C GLN A 146 -23.46 1.65 14.47
N TYR A 147 -22.82 2.47 15.30
CA TYR A 147 -22.35 2.07 16.64
C TYR A 147 -23.49 1.77 17.60
N GLY A 148 -24.51 2.63 17.67
CA GLY A 148 -25.68 2.42 18.53
C GLY A 148 -26.43 1.14 18.18
N GLU A 149 -26.58 0.84 16.89
CA GLU A 149 -27.23 -0.40 16.44
C GLU A 149 -26.41 -1.64 16.85
N LEU A 150 -25.08 -1.57 16.74
CA LEU A 150 -24.17 -2.65 17.19
C LEU A 150 -24.10 -2.76 18.72
N ASN A 151 -24.24 -1.66 19.46
CA ASN A 151 -24.20 -1.65 20.91
C ASN A 151 -25.48 -2.20 21.55
N PHE A 152 -26.58 -2.17 20.81
CA PHE A 152 -27.92 -2.47 21.32
C PHE A 152 -28.07 -3.82 22.02
N ALA A 153 -27.37 -4.86 21.58
CA ALA A 153 -27.41 -6.16 22.24
C ALA A 153 -26.91 -6.07 23.69
N TRP A 154 -25.81 -5.36 23.92
CA TRP A 154 -25.27 -5.13 25.27
C TRP A 154 -26.19 -4.24 26.09
N GLU A 155 -26.71 -3.16 25.51
CA GLU A 155 -27.62 -2.24 26.19
C GLU A 155 -28.88 -2.94 26.69
N ALA A 156 -29.49 -3.79 25.86
CA ALA A 156 -30.66 -4.57 26.23
C ALA A 156 -30.36 -5.52 27.40
N TRP A 157 -29.20 -6.17 27.40
CA TRP A 157 -28.76 -7.02 28.51
C TRP A 157 -28.48 -6.20 29.76
N LEU A 158 -27.84 -5.03 29.66
CA LEU A 158 -27.56 -4.18 30.82
C LEU A 158 -28.82 -3.45 31.34
N ARG A 159 -29.89 -3.39 30.54
CA ARG A 159 -31.03 -2.48 30.74
C ARG A 159 -30.58 -1.02 30.79
N ALA A 160 -29.61 -0.68 29.93
CA ALA A 160 -29.12 0.68 29.77
C ALA A 160 -30.18 1.54 29.07
N ASP A 161 -30.08 2.86 29.28
CA ASP A 161 -30.88 3.81 28.52
C ASP A 161 -30.46 3.81 27.05
N THR A 162 -31.44 3.79 26.15
CA THR A 162 -31.24 3.81 24.69
C THR A 162 -31.71 5.12 24.06
N SER A 163 -32.15 6.08 24.87
CA SER A 163 -32.59 7.39 24.38
C SER A 163 -31.47 8.15 23.65
N TRP A 164 -30.22 7.93 24.05
CA TRP A 164 -29.01 8.54 23.46
C TRP A 164 -28.82 8.19 21.99
N HIS A 165 -29.45 7.12 21.47
CA HIS A 165 -29.41 6.80 20.04
C HIS A 165 -29.76 8.05 19.22
N GLY A 166 -30.79 8.80 19.61
CA GLY A 166 -31.17 10.06 18.96
C GLY A 166 -30.05 11.10 18.86
N ALA A 167 -29.11 11.11 19.81
CA ALA A 167 -27.95 12.00 19.88
C ALA A 167 -26.64 11.40 19.31
N GLU A 168 -26.67 10.20 18.73
CA GLU A 168 -25.49 9.61 18.07
C GLU A 168 -25.03 10.40 16.82
N ILE A 169 -23.74 10.72 16.70
CA ILE A 169 -23.18 11.44 15.56
C ILE A 169 -22.94 10.46 14.38
N VAL A 170 -23.99 10.09 13.64
CA VAL A 170 -23.91 9.19 12.48
C VAL A 170 -24.91 9.57 11.41
N VAL A 171 -24.67 9.14 10.17
CA VAL A 171 -25.67 9.15 9.09
C VAL A 171 -26.43 7.82 9.11
N ASN A 172 -27.76 7.89 9.17
CA ASN A 172 -28.62 6.71 9.21
C ASN A 172 -30.01 7.02 8.66
N GLU A 173 -30.28 6.58 7.43
CA GLU A 173 -31.55 6.80 6.74
C GLU A 173 -32.75 6.20 7.50
N GLN A 174 -32.60 4.97 8.03
CA GLN A 174 -33.71 4.30 8.72
C GLN A 174 -34.10 4.99 10.02
N ARG A 175 -33.16 5.71 10.63
CA ARG A 175 -33.36 6.50 11.85
C ARG A 175 -33.57 7.99 11.55
N GLY A 176 -33.68 8.38 10.27
CA GLY A 176 -33.94 9.75 9.85
C GLY A 176 -32.79 10.73 10.11
N LYS A 177 -31.54 10.25 10.13
CA LYS A 177 -30.33 11.07 10.34
C LYS A 177 -29.62 11.32 9.03
N SER A 178 -29.67 12.56 8.54
CA SER A 178 -29.01 12.93 7.27
C SER A 178 -27.56 13.37 7.47
N GLU A 179 -26.82 13.53 6.38
CA GLU A 179 -25.48 14.16 6.38
C GLU A 179 -25.49 15.55 7.00
N GLY A 180 -26.55 16.34 6.74
CA GLY A 180 -26.74 17.65 7.39
C GLY A 180 -26.83 17.57 8.93
N ASP A 181 -27.53 16.57 9.48
CA ASP A 181 -27.60 16.36 10.93
C ASP A 181 -26.24 15.97 11.49
N TRP A 182 -25.56 15.03 10.83
CA TRP A 182 -24.20 14.62 11.18
C TRP A 182 -23.25 15.83 11.20
N ALA A 183 -23.26 16.66 10.16
CA ALA A 183 -22.44 17.88 10.08
C ALA A 183 -22.75 18.86 11.22
N ASN A 184 -24.03 19.04 11.54
CA ASN A 184 -24.46 19.91 12.63
C ASN A 184 -23.99 19.42 14.01
N MET A 185 -24.02 18.10 14.24
CA MET A 185 -23.58 17.50 15.49
C MET A 185 -22.04 17.49 15.62
N MET A 186 -21.35 17.15 14.52
CA MET A 186 -19.88 17.30 14.41
C MET A 186 -19.44 18.74 14.69
N ARG A 187 -20.15 19.74 14.15
CA ARG A 187 -19.89 21.16 14.42
C ARG A 187 -19.94 21.47 15.92
N LYS A 188 -20.97 20.98 16.61
CA LYS A 188 -21.14 21.20 18.06
C LYS A 188 -19.99 20.55 18.84
N ALA A 189 -19.66 19.30 18.52
CA ALA A 189 -18.56 18.58 19.17
C ALA A 189 -17.20 19.27 18.94
N LEU A 190 -16.92 19.77 17.74
CA LEU A 190 -15.68 20.49 17.44
C LEU A 190 -15.62 21.85 18.14
N LYS A 191 -16.75 22.59 18.22
CA LYS A 191 -16.82 23.83 19.01
C LYS A 191 -16.59 23.57 20.50
N GLU A 192 -17.10 22.46 21.01
CA GLU A 192 -16.92 22.07 22.40
C GLU A 192 -15.47 21.66 22.69
N ALA A 193 -14.86 20.87 21.80
CA ALA A 193 -13.42 20.58 21.84
C ALA A 193 -12.58 21.87 21.80
N ALA A 194 -12.94 22.82 20.95
CA ALA A 194 -12.29 24.12 20.89
C ALA A 194 -12.49 24.92 22.20
N ARG A 195 -13.69 24.91 22.81
CA ARG A 195 -13.97 25.61 24.08
C ARG A 195 -13.03 25.14 25.20
N VAL A 196 -12.89 23.83 25.40
CA VAL A 196 -12.08 23.23 26.47
C VAL A 196 -10.57 23.33 26.21
N LEU A 197 -10.15 23.37 24.94
CA LEU A 197 -8.74 23.47 24.55
C LEU A 197 -8.17 24.85 24.90
N ARG A 198 -6.96 24.89 25.47
CA ARG A 198 -6.24 26.16 25.73
C ARG A 198 -5.88 26.88 24.43
N PRO A 199 -5.88 28.23 24.40
CA PRO A 199 -5.52 28.96 23.19
C PRO A 199 -4.07 28.72 22.79
N GLY A 200 -3.83 28.48 21.51
CA GLY A 200 -2.50 28.15 20.98
C GLY A 200 -2.05 26.71 21.20
N ARG A 201 -2.93 25.83 21.73
CA ARG A 201 -2.69 24.38 21.84
C ARG A 201 -3.31 23.62 20.67
N ASN A 202 -2.87 22.37 20.53
CA ASN A 202 -3.17 21.54 19.38
C ASN A 202 -4.27 20.51 19.68
N ILE A 203 -5.02 20.18 18.63
CA ILE A 203 -5.92 19.05 18.53
C ILE A 203 -5.53 18.23 17.30
N SER A 204 -5.40 16.92 17.48
CA SER A 204 -5.19 15.98 16.38
C SER A 204 -6.49 15.24 16.11
N ILE A 205 -6.95 15.32 14.87
CA ILE A 205 -8.15 14.65 14.40
C ILE A 205 -7.71 13.52 13.48
N CYS A 206 -8.03 12.29 13.85
CA CYS A 206 -7.93 11.13 12.99
C CYS A 206 -9.18 11.07 12.12
N TYR A 207 -9.02 11.21 10.81
CA TYR A 207 -10.13 11.13 9.90
C TYR A 207 -9.72 10.45 8.61
N HIS A 208 -10.58 9.59 8.07
CA HIS A 208 -10.41 9.13 6.70
C HIS A 208 -11.75 8.68 6.13
N ASP A 209 -12.18 9.36 5.08
CA ASP A 209 -13.35 8.99 4.29
C ASP A 209 -13.00 9.12 2.80
N THR A 210 -13.49 8.17 2.01
CA THR A 210 -13.33 8.13 0.55
C THR A 210 -14.52 8.77 -0.18
N SER A 211 -15.54 9.19 0.57
CA SER A 211 -16.73 9.86 0.06
C SER A 211 -16.39 11.31 -0.31
N GLU A 212 -16.82 11.74 -1.50
CA GLU A 212 -16.59 13.08 -2.02
C GLU A 212 -17.15 14.15 -1.08
N GLY A 213 -16.42 15.25 -0.89
CA GLY A 213 -16.88 16.43 -0.11
C GLY A 213 -16.77 16.31 1.42
N THR A 214 -16.55 15.13 1.98
CA THR A 214 -16.41 14.95 3.45
C THR A 214 -15.23 15.71 4.07
N TRP A 215 -14.11 15.77 3.35
CA TRP A 215 -12.91 16.51 3.75
C TRP A 215 -13.08 18.03 3.67
N GLU A 216 -13.76 18.53 2.63
CA GLU A 216 -14.15 19.94 2.53
C GLU A 216 -15.03 20.31 3.73
N LEU A 217 -16.03 19.49 4.02
CA LEU A 217 -16.91 19.69 5.18
C LEU A 217 -16.14 19.68 6.50
N LEU A 218 -15.20 18.75 6.72
CA LEU A 218 -14.36 18.74 7.92
C LEU A 218 -13.50 20.01 8.04
N GLN A 219 -12.95 20.49 6.92
CA GLN A 219 -12.18 21.72 6.86
C GLN A 219 -13.04 22.93 7.27
N ASP A 220 -14.25 23.03 6.75
CA ASP A 220 -15.18 24.10 7.11
C ASP A 220 -15.59 24.04 8.58
N LEU A 221 -15.94 22.86 9.08
CA LEU A 221 -16.33 22.66 10.47
C LEU A 221 -15.22 23.01 11.47
N THR A 222 -13.96 22.67 11.15
CA THR A 222 -12.80 23.02 11.98
C THR A 222 -12.50 24.52 11.93
N ALA A 223 -12.62 25.14 10.76
CA ALA A 223 -12.48 26.60 10.61
C ALA A 223 -13.56 27.36 11.41
N GLU A 224 -14.81 26.91 11.36
CA GLU A 224 -15.93 27.46 12.16
C GLU A 224 -15.71 27.32 13.68
N ALA A 225 -14.93 26.32 14.12
CA ALA A 225 -14.56 26.10 15.51
C ALA A 225 -13.28 26.86 15.94
N GLU A 226 -12.77 27.76 15.10
CA GLU A 226 -11.51 28.51 15.32
C GLU A 226 -10.26 27.62 15.45
N LEU A 227 -10.30 26.43 14.86
CA LEU A 227 -9.17 25.50 14.75
C LEU A 227 -8.48 25.73 13.41
N VAL A 228 -7.18 26.04 13.44
CA VAL A 228 -6.39 26.34 12.23
C VAL A 228 -5.44 25.20 11.97
N PRO A 229 -5.34 24.68 10.73
CA PRO A 229 -4.39 23.62 10.41
C PRO A 229 -2.95 24.03 10.74
N GLU A 230 -2.17 23.09 11.26
CA GLU A 230 -0.74 23.26 11.49
C GLU A 230 0.06 22.85 10.25
N GLU A 231 1.08 23.64 9.90
CA GLU A 231 2.00 23.30 8.81
C GLU A 231 2.98 22.23 9.29
N VAL A 232 2.89 21.04 8.70
CA VAL A 232 3.79 19.90 8.93
C VAL A 232 4.36 19.46 7.58
N ALA A 233 5.60 18.96 7.55
CA ALA A 233 6.34 18.67 6.32
C ALA A 233 5.76 17.54 5.45
N GLY A 234 4.82 16.71 5.94
CA GLY A 234 4.22 15.62 5.17
C GLY A 234 2.91 15.11 5.78
N ALA A 235 2.21 14.20 5.10
CA ALA A 235 1.00 13.58 5.62
C ALA A 235 1.32 12.71 6.85
N LEU A 236 0.61 12.92 7.95
CA LEU A 236 0.67 12.03 9.12
C LEU A 236 -0.46 11.02 9.02
N TYR A 237 -0.18 9.76 9.34
CA TYR A 237 -1.14 8.68 9.24
C TYR A 237 -0.90 7.62 10.29
N ILE A 238 -1.98 6.92 10.66
CA ILE A 238 -1.94 5.70 11.46
C ILE A 238 -2.13 4.53 10.51
N GLU A 239 -1.15 3.62 10.50
CA GLU A 239 -1.18 2.39 9.71
C GLU A 239 -1.18 1.18 10.65
N SER A 240 -2.18 0.33 10.49
CA SER A 240 -2.25 -0.94 11.22
C SER A 240 -1.22 -1.92 10.65
N LYS A 241 -0.53 -2.66 11.54
CA LYS A 241 0.40 -3.72 11.11
C LYS A 241 -0.29 -4.85 10.34
N THR A 242 -1.56 -5.10 10.66
CA THR A 242 -2.38 -6.14 10.04
C THR A 242 -3.61 -5.49 9.43
N LYS A 243 -3.74 -5.59 8.11
CA LYS A 243 -4.92 -5.09 7.40
C LYS A 243 -6.09 -6.06 7.54
N THR A 244 -7.31 -5.55 7.49
CA THR A 244 -8.51 -6.39 7.41
C THR A 244 -8.67 -6.97 6.00
N THR A 245 -9.41 -8.08 5.87
CA THR A 245 -9.81 -8.66 4.57
C THR A 245 -10.35 -7.59 3.61
N ASN A 246 -11.24 -6.71 4.08
CA ASN A 246 -11.76 -5.63 3.24
C ASN A 246 -10.68 -4.62 2.83
N GLN A 247 -9.73 -4.29 3.70
CA GLN A 247 -8.60 -3.42 3.36
C GLN A 247 -7.59 -4.05 2.39
N TYR A 248 -7.54 -5.37 2.31
CA TYR A 248 -6.75 -6.08 1.30
C TYR A 248 -7.44 -6.06 -0.07
N PHE A 249 -8.76 -6.26 -0.10
CA PHE A 249 -9.46 -6.63 -1.34
C PHE A 249 -10.39 -5.56 -1.93
N ALA A 250 -10.80 -4.55 -1.17
CA ALA A 250 -11.74 -3.54 -1.67
C ALA A 250 -11.03 -2.25 -2.10
N GLU A 251 -11.36 -1.77 -3.30
CA GLU A 251 -10.75 -0.57 -3.91
C GLU A 251 -11.11 0.74 -3.21
N LYS A 252 -12.31 0.81 -2.61
CA LYS A 252 -12.84 2.00 -1.91
C LYS A 252 -12.85 1.84 -0.39
N VAL A 253 -11.83 1.20 0.17
CA VAL A 253 -11.71 1.02 1.62
C VAL A 253 -10.50 1.76 2.16
N THR A 254 -10.72 2.43 3.28
CA THR A 254 -9.75 3.18 4.06
C THR A 254 -8.58 2.30 4.47
N LYS A 255 -7.38 2.54 3.91
CA LYS A 255 -6.19 1.73 4.22
C LYS A 255 -5.38 2.27 5.39
N ARG A 256 -5.53 3.56 5.69
CA ARG A 256 -4.84 4.31 6.74
C ARG A 256 -5.75 5.40 7.26
N ASP A 257 -5.55 5.79 8.50
CA ASP A 257 -6.29 6.92 9.08
C ASP A 257 -5.37 8.16 9.03
N LEU A 258 -5.78 9.19 8.30
CA LEU A 258 -5.02 10.43 8.23
C LEU A 258 -5.15 11.19 9.53
N VAL A 259 -4.03 11.71 10.04
CA VAL A 259 -4.00 12.54 11.24
C VAL A 259 -3.71 13.96 10.83
N ILE A 260 -4.66 14.86 11.08
CA ILE A 260 -4.49 16.29 10.82
C ILE A 260 -4.40 17.03 12.16
N ASN A 261 -3.32 17.80 12.31
CA ASN A 261 -3.12 18.65 13.47
C ASN A 261 -3.71 20.02 13.19
N PHE A 262 -4.58 20.46 14.09
CA PHE A 262 -5.08 21.81 14.14
C PHE A 262 -4.66 22.47 15.44
N ARG A 263 -4.60 23.79 15.44
CA ARG A 263 -4.26 24.61 16.61
C ARG A 263 -5.38 25.60 16.88
N LYS A 264 -5.82 25.67 18.14
CA LYS A 264 -6.76 26.71 18.58
C LYS A 264 -6.12 28.09 18.44
N ARG A 265 -6.85 29.04 17.87
CA ARG A 265 -6.37 30.43 17.74
C ARG A 265 -6.06 31.07 19.10
N ARG A 266 -5.04 31.93 19.14
CA ARG A 266 -4.78 32.79 20.30
C ARG A 266 -5.70 34.03 20.24
N PRO A 267 -6.25 34.51 21.37
CA PRO A 267 -7.07 35.72 21.37
C PRO A 267 -6.27 36.91 20.81
N GLY A 268 -6.87 37.68 19.89
CA GLY A 268 -6.28 38.90 19.33
C GLY A 268 -5.50 38.75 18.02
N VAL A 269 -5.24 37.54 17.53
CA VAL A 269 -4.64 37.33 16.19
C VAL A 269 -5.74 37.31 15.14
N LYS A 270 -6.04 38.47 14.54
CA LYS A 270 -6.90 38.56 13.36
C LYS A 270 -6.12 38.07 12.13
N ARG A 271 -6.39 36.84 11.68
CA ARG A 271 -6.22 36.49 10.26
C ARG A 271 -7.55 36.83 9.58
N SER A 272 -7.51 37.39 8.37
CA SER A 272 -8.68 37.46 7.49
C SER A 272 -9.34 36.09 7.50
N VAL A 273 -10.55 36.01 8.06
CA VAL A 273 -11.40 34.83 7.86
C VAL A 273 -11.66 34.86 6.36
N VAL A 274 -10.95 34.03 5.62
CA VAL A 274 -11.35 33.73 4.25
C VAL A 274 -12.57 32.85 4.44
N HIS A 275 -13.75 33.47 4.45
CA HIS A 275 -14.94 32.75 4.07
C HIS A 275 -14.72 32.37 2.61
N PHE A 276 -14.38 31.10 2.35
CA PHE A 276 -14.41 30.59 1.01
C PHE A 276 -15.88 30.50 0.62
N THR A 277 -16.35 31.45 -0.18
CA THR A 277 -17.71 31.48 -0.72
C THR A 277 -17.89 30.47 -1.87
N GLY A 278 -17.11 29.38 -1.91
CA GLY A 278 -17.07 28.46 -3.05
C GLY A 278 -16.81 29.16 -4.40
N ALA A 279 -16.12 30.30 -4.36
CA ALA A 279 -15.93 31.21 -5.50
C ALA A 279 -14.45 31.36 -5.89
N GLU A 280 -13.65 30.30 -5.70
CA GLU A 280 -12.50 30.09 -6.58
C GLU A 280 -13.03 29.31 -7.80
N ASP A 281 -12.73 29.77 -9.02
CA ASP A 281 -13.16 29.03 -10.22
C ASP A 281 -12.61 27.60 -10.14
N THR A 282 -13.46 26.57 -10.31
CA THR A 282 -13.10 25.13 -10.40
C THR A 282 -11.79 24.80 -11.12
N PRO A 283 -11.39 25.47 -12.22
CA PRO A 283 -10.05 25.30 -12.82
C PRO A 283 -8.87 25.57 -11.87
N THR A 284 -9.03 26.47 -10.89
CA THR A 284 -8.00 26.86 -9.91
C THR A 284 -7.72 25.74 -8.91
N PHE A 285 -8.76 25.09 -8.38
CA PHE A 285 -8.61 23.92 -7.51
C PHE A 285 -7.93 22.77 -8.26
N ARG A 286 -8.42 22.45 -9.46
CA ARG A 286 -7.85 21.39 -10.32
C ARG A 286 -6.35 21.61 -10.55
N GLN A 287 -5.94 22.82 -10.88
CA GLN A 287 -4.52 23.16 -11.06
C GLN A 287 -3.69 22.98 -9.77
N LYS A 288 -4.22 23.39 -8.62
CA LYS A 288 -3.56 23.22 -7.31
C LYS A 288 -3.41 21.74 -6.95
N ALA A 289 -4.47 20.95 -7.09
CA ALA A 289 -4.43 19.51 -6.82
C ALA A 289 -3.44 18.79 -7.74
N GLN A 290 -3.46 19.10 -9.04
CA GLN A 290 -2.49 18.57 -10.00
C GLN A 290 -1.05 18.97 -9.65
N ALA A 291 -0.80 20.20 -9.19
CA ALA A 291 0.53 20.61 -8.74
C ALA A 291 1.02 19.77 -7.55
N VAL A 292 0.15 19.48 -6.58
CA VAL A 292 0.51 18.61 -5.44
C VAL A 292 0.78 17.18 -5.90
N ILE A 293 -0.01 16.65 -6.83
CA ILE A 293 0.23 15.32 -7.42
C ILE A 293 1.60 15.30 -8.12
N ARG A 294 1.93 16.34 -8.90
CA ARG A 294 3.25 16.49 -9.53
C ARG A 294 4.37 16.49 -8.50
N ASP A 295 4.30 17.35 -7.49
CA ASP A 295 5.31 17.43 -6.44
C ASP A 295 5.48 16.08 -5.71
N CYS A 296 4.36 15.40 -5.41
CA CYS A 296 4.35 14.10 -4.77
C CYS A 296 5.05 13.03 -5.63
N LEU A 297 4.75 12.97 -6.92
CA LEU A 297 5.31 12.00 -7.85
C LEU A 297 6.75 12.32 -8.27
N LEU A 298 7.14 13.60 -8.32
CA LEU A 298 8.53 14.03 -8.50
C LEU A 298 9.38 13.58 -7.30
N ALA A 299 8.85 13.72 -6.08
CA ALA A 299 9.54 13.30 -4.87
C ALA A 299 9.53 11.77 -4.67
N ASN A 300 8.44 11.10 -5.02
CA ASN A 300 8.22 9.68 -4.80
C ASN A 300 7.57 8.99 -6.01
N PRO A 301 8.33 8.69 -7.07
CA PRO A 301 7.84 7.98 -8.26
C PRO A 301 7.33 6.58 -7.93
N GLY A 302 6.32 6.10 -8.64
CA GLY A 302 5.74 4.77 -8.39
C GLY A 302 4.97 4.71 -7.06
N SER A 303 4.45 5.84 -6.58
CA SER A 303 3.56 5.86 -5.42
C SER A 303 2.24 5.17 -5.73
N THR A 304 1.63 4.55 -4.71
CA THR A 304 0.29 3.95 -4.83
C THR A 304 -0.76 5.05 -4.85
N LYS A 305 -1.90 4.80 -5.52
CA LYS A 305 -3.04 5.73 -5.58
C LYS A 305 -3.40 6.30 -4.20
N ASP A 306 -3.51 5.44 -3.19
CA ASP A 306 -3.88 5.82 -1.83
C ASP A 306 -2.88 6.79 -1.20
N ARG A 307 -1.57 6.59 -1.44
CA ARG A 307 -0.52 7.47 -0.87
C ARG A 307 -0.55 8.85 -1.52
N ILE A 308 -0.84 8.91 -2.81
CA ILE A 308 -0.98 10.18 -3.54
C ILE A 308 -2.22 10.91 -3.04
N TYR A 309 -3.33 10.19 -2.85
CA TYR A 309 -4.56 10.74 -2.26
C TYR A 309 -4.30 11.33 -0.87
N ASP A 310 -3.61 10.58 0.00
CA ASP A 310 -3.23 10.99 1.34
C ASP A 310 -2.46 12.33 1.34
N GLU A 311 -1.45 12.49 0.48
CA GLU A 311 -0.66 13.72 0.38
C GLU A 311 -1.49 14.89 -0.17
N VAL A 312 -2.33 14.65 -1.20
CA VAL A 312 -3.20 15.67 -1.79
C VAL A 312 -4.20 16.18 -0.75
N VAL A 313 -4.92 15.28 -0.09
CA VAL A 313 -5.87 15.62 0.98
C VAL A 313 -5.16 16.37 2.09
N SER A 314 -4.04 15.84 2.59
CA SER A 314 -3.32 16.46 3.70
C SER A 314 -2.87 17.87 3.37
N HIS A 315 -2.33 18.10 2.18
CA HIS A 315 -1.85 19.42 1.76
C HIS A 315 -2.98 20.41 1.52
N LEU A 316 -4.04 20.01 0.81
CA LEU A 316 -5.15 20.89 0.46
C LEU A 316 -5.99 21.26 1.69
N VAL A 317 -6.28 20.29 2.58
CA VAL A 317 -6.99 20.56 3.84
C VAL A 317 -6.18 21.50 4.73
N ARG A 318 -4.85 21.34 4.80
CA ARG A 318 -3.98 22.26 5.56
C ARG A 318 -3.98 23.68 5.03
N LYS A 319 -4.10 23.84 3.71
CA LYS A 319 -4.15 25.16 3.06
C LYS A 319 -5.54 25.79 3.08
N GLY A 320 -6.57 25.07 3.52
CA GLY A 320 -7.94 25.54 3.44
C GLY A 320 -8.48 25.54 2.00
N GLN A 321 -7.96 24.67 1.14
CA GLN A 321 -8.22 24.67 -0.30
C GLN A 321 -8.85 23.35 -0.79
N MET A 322 -9.39 22.53 0.12
CA MET A 322 -10.05 21.28 -0.25
C MET A 322 -11.46 21.56 -0.77
N GLU A 323 -11.79 20.98 -1.92
CA GLU A 323 -13.13 21.00 -2.53
C GLU A 323 -13.55 19.57 -2.86
N ALA A 324 -14.86 19.30 -2.98
CA ALA A 324 -15.38 18.05 -3.50
C ALA A 324 -14.86 17.79 -4.93
N HIS A 325 -14.27 16.61 -5.15
CA HIS A 325 -13.65 16.29 -6.44
C HIS A 325 -13.58 14.78 -6.69
N ASN A 326 -13.49 14.42 -7.97
CA ASN A 326 -13.15 13.06 -8.40
C ASN A 326 -11.63 12.92 -8.50
N PHE A 327 -11.01 12.30 -7.49
CA PHE A 327 -9.56 12.14 -7.43
C PHE A 327 -8.99 11.30 -8.58
N GLU A 328 -9.72 10.28 -9.04
CA GLU A 328 -9.23 9.40 -10.10
C GLU A 328 -9.13 10.12 -11.45
N GLU A 329 -10.08 10.99 -11.75
CA GLU A 329 -10.02 11.86 -12.93
C GLU A 329 -8.80 12.78 -12.88
N LEU A 330 -8.59 13.47 -11.76
CA LEU A 330 -7.43 14.37 -11.55
C LEU A 330 -6.09 13.65 -11.68
N LEU A 331 -6.00 12.43 -11.13
CA LEU A 331 -4.78 11.64 -11.16
C LEU A 331 -4.45 11.17 -12.59
N ARG A 332 -5.45 10.68 -13.33
CA ARG A 332 -5.30 10.22 -14.73
C ARG A 332 -4.97 11.34 -15.70
N GLU A 333 -5.20 12.59 -15.37
CA GLU A 333 -4.81 13.72 -16.20
C GLU A 333 -3.29 13.92 -16.23
N VAL A 334 -2.63 13.75 -15.09
CA VAL A 334 -1.19 14.06 -14.90
C VAL A 334 -0.29 12.84 -14.79
N ALA A 335 -0.85 11.66 -14.50
CA ALA A 335 -0.10 10.44 -14.23
C ALA A 335 -0.71 9.22 -14.93
N ASP A 336 0.15 8.26 -15.26
CA ASP A 336 -0.21 6.96 -15.80
C ASP A 336 -0.05 5.86 -14.75
N GLU A 337 -0.96 4.89 -14.79
CA GLU A 337 -0.91 3.70 -13.93
C GLU A 337 -0.14 2.58 -14.62
N VAL A 338 0.93 2.11 -13.98
CA VAL A 338 1.64 0.88 -14.32
C VAL A 338 1.17 -0.21 -13.38
N LYS A 339 0.51 -1.25 -13.91
CA LYS A 339 0.05 -2.39 -13.11
C LYS A 339 1.15 -3.44 -12.98
N GLU A 340 1.56 -3.71 -11.75
CA GLU A 340 2.52 -4.77 -11.45
C GLU A 340 1.78 -5.99 -10.88
N PRO A 341 2.08 -7.22 -11.31
CA PRO A 341 1.50 -8.40 -10.69
C PRO A 341 2.00 -8.55 -9.25
N VAL A 342 1.07 -8.83 -8.33
CA VAL A 342 1.35 -9.30 -6.98
C VAL A 342 1.92 -10.71 -7.09
N LYS A 343 2.98 -10.95 -6.35
CA LYS A 343 3.68 -12.23 -6.38
C LYS A 343 3.22 -13.12 -5.24
N LYS A 344 2.72 -14.31 -5.59
CA LYS A 344 2.39 -15.39 -4.65
C LYS A 344 3.65 -15.92 -3.97
N ASN A 345 4.72 -15.99 -4.74
CA ASN A 345 6.08 -16.31 -4.33
C ASN A 345 7.08 -15.66 -5.31
N LEU A 346 8.38 -15.87 -5.12
CA LEU A 346 9.43 -15.25 -5.94
C LEU A 346 9.25 -15.44 -7.46
N PHE A 347 8.59 -16.50 -7.90
CA PHE A 347 8.53 -16.94 -9.30
C PHE A 347 7.13 -16.94 -9.91
N GLU A 348 6.09 -17.07 -9.09
CA GLU A 348 4.70 -17.16 -9.53
C GLU A 348 3.94 -15.88 -9.16
N ASN A 349 3.36 -15.26 -10.18
CA ASN A 349 2.35 -14.24 -9.97
C ASN A 349 1.15 -14.88 -9.26
N GLU A 350 0.47 -14.10 -8.42
CA GLU A 350 -0.85 -14.49 -7.96
C GLU A 350 -1.76 -14.67 -9.18
N GLU A 351 -2.52 -15.77 -9.18
CA GLU A 351 -3.45 -16.03 -10.26
C GLU A 351 -4.52 -14.93 -10.29
N PRO A 352 -5.02 -14.58 -11.48
CA PRO A 352 -6.12 -13.64 -11.61
C PRO A 352 -7.30 -14.08 -10.75
N ASP A 353 -7.59 -13.30 -9.73
CA ASP A 353 -8.77 -13.46 -8.90
C ASP A 353 -9.92 -12.62 -9.47
N LEU A 354 -11.15 -13.02 -9.15
CA LEU A 354 -12.37 -12.29 -9.56
C LEU A 354 -12.39 -10.82 -9.07
N LEU A 355 -11.50 -10.47 -8.15
CA LEU A 355 -11.43 -9.17 -7.46
C LEU A 355 -10.25 -8.31 -7.93
N GLY A 356 -9.38 -8.81 -8.80
CA GLY A 356 -8.26 -8.03 -9.37
C GLY A 356 -7.11 -7.72 -8.41
N SER A 357 -7.04 -8.34 -7.23
CA SER A 357 -6.03 -8.08 -6.19
C SER A 357 -4.64 -8.63 -6.52
N HIS A 358 -4.55 -9.49 -7.52
CA HIS A 358 -3.31 -10.00 -8.08
C HIS A 358 -2.45 -8.94 -8.80
N GLN A 359 -2.83 -7.65 -8.80
CA GLN A 359 -2.03 -6.55 -9.36
C GLN A 359 -2.03 -5.31 -8.45
N VAL A 360 -0.91 -4.60 -8.37
CA VAL A 360 -0.77 -3.30 -7.69
C VAL A 360 -0.51 -2.21 -8.72
N GLY A 361 -1.36 -1.18 -8.73
CA GLY A 361 -1.16 0.02 -9.53
C GLY A 361 -0.10 0.95 -8.93
N ARG A 362 0.95 1.24 -9.70
CA ARG A 362 2.02 2.19 -9.40
C ARG A 362 1.87 3.38 -10.34
N TRP A 363 1.81 4.58 -9.80
CA TRP A 363 1.55 5.79 -10.59
C TRP A 363 2.84 6.56 -10.85
N HIS A 364 3.01 6.99 -12.10
CA HIS A 364 4.16 7.76 -12.58
C HIS A 364 3.66 8.98 -13.35
N LEU A 365 4.41 10.08 -13.34
CA LEU A 365 4.06 11.23 -14.16
C LEU A 365 4.05 10.87 -15.64
N LYS A 366 3.10 11.48 -16.37
CA LYS A 366 3.07 11.37 -17.83
C LYS A 366 4.34 11.95 -18.43
N GLU A 367 4.77 11.40 -19.56
CA GLU A 367 5.97 11.87 -20.26
C GLU A 367 5.83 13.32 -20.77
N SER A 368 4.59 13.83 -20.89
CA SER A 368 4.28 15.23 -21.21
C SER A 368 4.52 16.22 -20.07
N GLU A 369 4.73 15.75 -18.83
CA GLU A 369 4.87 16.59 -17.64
C GLU A 369 6.34 17.00 -17.40
N ALA A 370 6.55 18.26 -17.00
CA ALA A 370 7.89 18.78 -16.76
C ALA A 370 8.59 18.03 -15.62
N GLY A 371 9.84 17.59 -15.85
CA GLY A 371 10.63 16.83 -14.88
C GLY A 371 10.34 15.33 -14.82
N ALA A 372 9.36 14.82 -15.58
CA ALA A 372 9.04 13.40 -15.63
C ALA A 372 10.22 12.55 -16.15
N GLU A 373 10.84 12.95 -17.25
CA GLU A 373 12.02 12.26 -17.80
C GLU A 373 13.20 12.27 -16.84
N GLU A 374 13.50 13.43 -16.23
CA GLU A 374 14.61 13.57 -15.27
C GLU A 374 14.42 12.69 -14.04
N THR A 375 13.19 12.62 -13.53
CA THR A 375 12.82 11.82 -12.37
C THR A 375 12.87 10.32 -12.68
N GLU A 376 12.42 9.92 -13.87
CA GLU A 376 12.48 8.54 -14.33
C GLU A 376 13.94 8.10 -14.52
N CYS A 377 14.77 8.94 -15.15
CA CYS A 377 16.20 8.70 -15.27
C CYS A 377 16.87 8.58 -13.89
N ALA A 378 16.58 9.48 -12.95
CA ALA A 378 17.12 9.42 -11.59
C ALA A 378 16.70 8.15 -10.84
N THR A 379 15.46 7.70 -11.04
CA THR A 379 14.94 6.47 -10.44
C THR A 379 15.64 5.24 -11.01
N ALA A 380 15.82 5.19 -12.33
CA ALA A 380 16.56 4.14 -13.00
C ALA A 380 18.04 4.12 -12.58
N ASP A 381 18.69 5.29 -12.45
CA ASP A 381 20.08 5.41 -12.01
C ASP A 381 20.27 4.91 -10.57
N SER A 382 19.33 5.26 -9.68
CA SER A 382 19.29 4.75 -8.30
C SER A 382 19.11 3.23 -8.27
N ALA A 383 18.19 2.68 -9.07
CA ALA A 383 17.98 1.24 -9.18
C ALA A 383 19.24 0.51 -9.67
N GLY A 384 19.85 1.01 -10.75
CA GLY A 384 21.10 0.47 -11.29
C GLY A 384 22.25 0.49 -10.28
N THR A 385 22.41 1.58 -9.54
CA THR A 385 23.42 1.69 -8.47
C THR A 385 23.20 0.66 -7.37
N ARG A 386 21.95 0.46 -6.91
CA ARG A 386 21.63 -0.56 -5.91
C ARG A 386 21.91 -1.97 -6.40
N ILE A 387 21.63 -2.25 -7.68
CA ILE A 387 21.96 -3.54 -8.31
C ILE A 387 23.49 -3.73 -8.34
N HIS A 388 24.26 -2.72 -8.71
CA HIS A 388 25.73 -2.79 -8.70
C HIS A 388 26.28 -3.10 -7.31
N ASP A 389 25.78 -2.41 -6.28
CA ASP A 389 26.18 -2.65 -4.88
C ASP A 389 25.84 -4.08 -4.43
N PHE A 390 24.66 -4.58 -4.83
CA PHE A 390 24.25 -5.95 -4.55
C PHE A 390 25.15 -6.98 -5.24
N LEU A 391 25.48 -6.78 -6.53
CA LEU A 391 26.38 -7.65 -7.27
C LEU A 391 27.75 -7.73 -6.58
N ALA A 392 28.34 -6.57 -6.29
CA ALA A 392 29.65 -6.50 -5.64
C ALA A 392 29.66 -7.14 -4.24
N LYS A 393 28.64 -6.88 -3.42
CA LYS A 393 28.55 -7.43 -2.06
C LYS A 393 28.34 -8.95 -2.08
N THR A 394 27.45 -9.44 -2.93
CA THR A 394 27.08 -10.85 -2.98
C THR A 394 28.22 -11.70 -3.52
N THR A 395 28.91 -11.26 -4.57
CA THR A 395 30.06 -12.01 -5.09
C THR A 395 31.24 -12.01 -4.12
N ALA A 396 31.48 -10.92 -3.38
CA ALA A 396 32.52 -10.88 -2.34
C ALA A 396 32.27 -11.91 -1.22
N VAL A 397 31.01 -12.06 -0.79
CA VAL A 397 30.62 -13.09 0.20
C VAL A 397 30.81 -14.50 -0.37
N ARG A 398 30.31 -14.76 -1.60
CA ARG A 398 30.44 -16.07 -2.25
C ARG A 398 31.90 -16.47 -2.48
N LEU A 399 32.76 -15.53 -2.87
CA LEU A 399 34.19 -15.76 -3.02
C LEU A 399 34.83 -16.20 -1.70
N LYS A 400 34.58 -15.46 -0.62
CA LYS A 400 35.10 -15.77 0.72
C LYS A 400 34.64 -17.14 1.21
N GLU A 401 33.35 -17.46 1.06
CA GLU A 401 32.80 -18.76 1.48
C GLU A 401 33.35 -19.93 0.65
N SER A 402 33.70 -19.69 -0.62
CA SER A 402 34.24 -20.71 -1.51
C SER A 402 35.71 -21.06 -1.28
N GLU A 403 36.47 -20.24 -0.54
CA GLU A 403 37.91 -20.47 -0.28
C GLU A 403 38.17 -21.77 0.48
N SER A 404 37.37 -22.05 1.50
CA SER A 404 37.48 -23.29 2.28
C SER A 404 37.27 -24.52 1.38
N LYS A 405 36.22 -24.50 0.56
CA LYS A 405 35.87 -25.60 -0.37
C LYS A 405 36.93 -25.78 -1.46
N LEU A 406 37.50 -24.69 -1.96
CA LEU A 406 38.58 -24.73 -2.95
C LEU A 406 39.81 -25.44 -2.38
N ASN A 407 40.24 -25.04 -1.18
CA ASN A 407 41.39 -25.64 -0.50
C ASN A 407 41.15 -27.12 -0.14
N GLU A 408 39.94 -27.45 0.33
CA GLU A 408 39.53 -28.82 0.61
C GLU A 408 39.63 -29.70 -0.63
N LEU A 409 38.99 -29.33 -1.74
CA LEU A 409 39.04 -30.09 -3.00
C LEU A 409 40.47 -30.25 -3.53
N GLN A 410 41.28 -29.21 -3.47
CA GLN A 410 42.69 -29.28 -3.89
C GLN A 410 43.48 -30.27 -3.02
N SER A 411 43.28 -30.24 -1.70
CA SER A 411 43.94 -31.16 -0.77
C SER A 411 43.49 -32.61 -0.97
N GLU A 412 42.20 -32.86 -1.20
CA GLU A 412 41.66 -34.19 -1.47
C GLU A 412 42.23 -34.77 -2.76
N ILE A 413 42.29 -33.97 -3.82
CA ILE A 413 42.86 -34.38 -5.11
C ILE A 413 44.36 -34.71 -4.94
N ALA A 414 45.11 -33.88 -4.20
CA ALA A 414 46.52 -34.14 -3.91
C ALA A 414 46.71 -35.46 -3.15
N HIS A 415 45.91 -35.70 -2.10
CA HIS A 415 45.96 -36.94 -1.31
C HIS A 415 45.63 -38.17 -2.15
N LEU A 416 44.57 -38.11 -2.96
CA LEU A 416 44.20 -39.20 -3.86
C LEU A 416 45.27 -39.49 -4.92
N ARG A 417 45.95 -38.45 -5.43
CA ARG A 417 47.10 -38.61 -6.34
C ARG A 417 48.28 -39.29 -5.66
N THR A 418 48.57 -38.97 -4.40
CA THR A 418 49.61 -39.65 -3.62
C THR A 418 49.27 -41.12 -3.37
N LYS A 419 48.01 -41.44 -3.05
CA LYS A 419 47.53 -42.83 -2.95
C LYS A 419 47.63 -43.58 -4.27
N LEU A 420 47.28 -42.93 -5.38
CA LEU A 420 47.40 -43.54 -6.70
C LEU A 420 48.88 -43.88 -7.00
N GLN A 421 49.81 -42.99 -6.66
CA GLN A 421 51.24 -43.25 -6.78
C GLN A 421 51.73 -44.42 -5.91
N SER A 422 51.21 -44.61 -4.69
CA SER A 422 51.61 -45.74 -3.84
C SER A 422 51.09 -47.07 -4.37
N VAL A 423 49.89 -47.09 -4.94
CA VAL A 423 49.33 -48.25 -5.67
C VAL A 423 50.15 -48.56 -6.92
N ASP A 424 50.49 -47.54 -7.72
CA ASP A 424 51.33 -47.71 -8.92
C ASP A 424 52.75 -48.21 -8.59
N GLN A 425 53.25 -47.93 -7.37
CA GLN A 425 54.54 -48.45 -6.85
C GLN A 425 54.44 -49.84 -6.18
N GLY A 426 53.26 -50.47 -6.16
CA GLY A 426 53.04 -51.78 -5.54
C GLY A 426 53.09 -51.77 -4.01
N LYS A 427 52.90 -50.61 -3.36
CA LYS A 427 52.95 -50.44 -1.90
C LYS A 427 51.58 -50.46 -1.24
N SER A 428 50.50 -50.64 -2.01
CA SER A 428 49.12 -50.64 -1.51
C SER A 428 48.20 -51.47 -2.41
N ASP A 429 47.25 -52.19 -1.79
CA ASP A 429 46.26 -53.05 -2.47
C ASP A 429 44.93 -52.32 -2.77
N GLU A 430 44.86 -50.99 -2.64
CA GLU A 430 43.64 -50.24 -2.99
C GLU A 430 43.30 -50.38 -4.48
N PRO A 431 42.01 -50.52 -4.85
CA PRO A 431 41.62 -50.69 -6.25
C PRO A 431 41.88 -49.42 -7.07
N ARG A 432 42.91 -49.46 -7.91
CA ARG A 432 43.34 -48.37 -8.81
C ARG A 432 42.19 -47.70 -9.57
N GLY A 433 41.28 -48.49 -10.14
CA GLY A 433 40.14 -47.98 -10.90
C GLY A 433 39.20 -47.07 -10.08
N LYS A 434 39.08 -47.33 -8.77
CA LYS A 434 38.29 -46.49 -7.84
C LYS A 434 38.98 -45.14 -7.64
N LEU A 435 40.29 -45.13 -7.37
CA LEU A 435 41.07 -43.91 -7.16
C LEU A 435 41.06 -42.99 -8.40
N VAL A 436 41.22 -43.55 -9.60
CA VAL A 436 41.18 -42.77 -10.85
C VAL A 436 39.81 -42.12 -11.06
N ARG A 437 38.72 -42.86 -10.79
CA ARG A 437 37.35 -42.33 -10.86
C ARG A 437 37.13 -41.22 -9.84
N ASP A 438 37.56 -41.44 -8.60
CA ASP A 438 37.39 -40.51 -7.49
C ASP A 438 38.19 -39.20 -7.72
N ILE A 439 39.38 -39.28 -8.34
CA ILE A 439 40.17 -38.11 -8.78
C ILE A 439 39.45 -37.36 -9.89
N ARG A 440 38.93 -38.07 -10.90
CA ARG A 440 38.22 -37.44 -12.01
C ARG A 440 36.99 -36.67 -11.51
N GLU A 441 36.17 -37.29 -10.68
CA GLU A 441 34.96 -36.66 -10.12
C GLU A 441 35.29 -35.39 -9.32
N ARG A 442 36.33 -35.43 -8.49
CA ARG A 442 36.76 -34.25 -7.71
C ARG A 442 37.40 -33.17 -8.59
N THR A 443 38.11 -33.56 -9.64
CA THR A 443 38.67 -32.62 -10.63
C THR A 443 37.56 -31.90 -11.38
N GLU A 444 36.53 -32.61 -11.83
CA GLU A 444 35.35 -31.99 -12.48
C GLU A 444 34.61 -31.03 -11.54
N ARG A 445 34.50 -31.37 -10.24
CA ARG A 445 33.94 -30.45 -9.21
C ARG A 445 34.81 -29.22 -9.00
N LEU A 446 36.14 -29.38 -8.98
CA LEU A 446 37.09 -28.29 -8.85
C LEU A 446 37.02 -27.34 -10.06
N GLU A 447 36.97 -27.87 -11.27
CA GLU A 447 36.84 -27.09 -12.50
C GLU A 447 35.54 -26.26 -12.51
N LYS A 448 34.41 -26.86 -12.11
CA LYS A 448 33.14 -26.13 -11.95
C LYS A 448 33.24 -25.01 -10.92
N LEU A 449 33.88 -25.26 -9.78
CA LEU A 449 34.07 -24.25 -8.74
C LEU A 449 34.97 -23.10 -9.21
N ILE A 450 36.03 -23.40 -9.98
CA ILE A 450 36.91 -22.39 -10.56
C ILE A 450 36.17 -21.52 -11.57
N ALA A 451 35.36 -22.12 -12.45
CA ALA A 451 34.53 -21.37 -13.40
C ALA A 451 33.56 -20.41 -12.66
N GLN A 452 32.85 -20.91 -11.64
CA GLN A 452 31.96 -20.07 -10.81
C GLN A 452 32.71 -18.94 -10.09
N ARG A 453 33.89 -19.23 -9.53
CA ARG A 453 34.71 -18.19 -8.89
C ARG A 453 35.19 -17.14 -9.90
N THR A 454 35.51 -17.53 -11.12
CA THR A 454 35.92 -16.59 -12.19
C THR A 454 34.78 -15.62 -12.52
N GLU A 455 33.54 -16.10 -12.55
CA GLU A 455 32.36 -15.24 -12.72
C GLU A 455 32.16 -14.30 -11.51
N TRP A 456 32.32 -14.79 -10.28
CA TRP A 456 32.21 -13.95 -9.09
C TRP A 456 33.31 -12.89 -8.98
N GLU A 457 34.52 -13.18 -9.44
CA GLU A 457 35.62 -12.21 -9.54
C GLU A 457 35.27 -11.06 -10.50
N ARG A 458 34.48 -11.36 -11.54
CA ARG A 458 33.91 -10.36 -12.46
C ARG A 458 32.63 -9.72 -11.92
N GLN A 459 32.23 -10.03 -10.68
CA GLN A 459 30.97 -9.60 -10.06
C GLN A 459 29.73 -10.05 -10.84
N ALA A 460 29.81 -11.18 -11.55
CA ALA A 460 28.71 -11.71 -12.34
C ALA A 460 27.79 -12.60 -11.49
N ILE A 461 26.48 -12.38 -11.59
CA ILE A 461 25.45 -13.13 -10.88
C ILE A 461 24.31 -13.53 -11.83
N HIS A 462 23.68 -14.66 -11.57
CA HIS A 462 22.54 -15.15 -12.34
C HIS A 462 21.31 -14.23 -12.17
N TYR A 463 20.50 -14.09 -13.23
CA TYR A 463 19.32 -13.22 -13.25
C TYR A 463 18.38 -13.45 -12.06
N SER A 464 18.12 -14.72 -11.68
CA SER A 464 17.21 -15.07 -10.59
C SER A 464 17.55 -14.41 -9.25
N ASP A 465 18.84 -14.37 -8.88
CA ASP A 465 19.30 -13.77 -7.63
C ASP A 465 19.11 -12.23 -7.66
N ILE A 466 19.32 -11.63 -8.84
CA ILE A 466 19.15 -10.19 -9.05
C ILE A 466 17.68 -9.82 -9.01
N PHE A 467 16.82 -10.64 -9.60
CA PHE A 467 15.37 -10.45 -9.61
C PHE A 467 14.78 -10.55 -8.20
N GLU A 468 15.23 -11.51 -7.40
CA GLU A 468 14.89 -11.62 -5.98
C GLU A 468 15.24 -10.34 -5.22
N PHE A 469 16.47 -9.85 -5.38
CA PHE A 469 16.91 -8.60 -4.79
C PHE A 469 16.10 -7.40 -5.29
N TYR A 470 15.86 -7.29 -6.60
CA TYR A 470 15.12 -6.19 -7.23
C TYR A 470 13.71 -6.08 -6.66
N VAL A 471 13.00 -7.20 -6.57
CA VAL A 471 11.64 -7.25 -6.04
C VAL A 471 11.59 -6.88 -4.56
N ALA A 472 12.58 -7.31 -3.77
CA ALA A 472 12.57 -7.13 -2.33
C ALA A 472 13.13 -5.77 -1.85
N ALA A 473 14.12 -5.21 -2.54
CA ALA A 473 14.97 -4.13 -2.01
C ALA A 473 15.06 -2.87 -2.88
N VAL A 474 14.58 -2.90 -4.13
CA VAL A 474 14.59 -1.73 -5.01
C VAL A 474 13.25 -1.00 -4.92
N ASN A 475 13.29 0.22 -4.36
CA ASN A 475 12.15 1.11 -4.19
C ASN A 475 12.65 2.57 -4.08
N PRO A 476 12.08 3.55 -4.82
CA PRO A 476 11.05 3.41 -5.85
C PRO A 476 11.50 2.54 -7.04
N LYS A 477 10.56 1.85 -7.69
CA LYS A 477 10.82 1.09 -8.91
C LYS A 477 10.69 2.02 -10.11
N PRO A 478 11.62 1.99 -11.08
CA PRO A 478 11.46 2.69 -12.35
C PRO A 478 10.32 2.07 -13.18
N LYS A 479 9.81 2.84 -14.14
CA LYS A 479 8.88 2.40 -15.18
C LYS A 479 9.51 1.36 -16.10
N ALA A 480 10.84 1.40 -16.26
CA ALA A 480 11.60 0.42 -17.04
C ALA A 480 11.61 -0.98 -16.41
N MET A 481 11.53 -2.02 -17.25
CA MET A 481 11.60 -3.41 -16.77
C MET A 481 13.01 -3.78 -16.29
N LEU A 482 13.14 -4.79 -15.42
CA LEU A 482 14.45 -5.21 -14.89
C LEU A 482 15.43 -5.58 -16.01
N GLU A 483 14.97 -6.25 -17.07
CA GLU A 483 15.81 -6.58 -18.23
C GLU A 483 16.39 -5.31 -18.88
N GLU A 484 15.59 -4.25 -18.99
CA GLU A 484 16.02 -2.97 -19.55
C GLU A 484 17.06 -2.29 -18.66
N ILE A 485 16.85 -2.33 -17.34
CA ILE A 485 17.83 -1.83 -16.37
C ILE A 485 19.14 -2.65 -16.47
N LEU A 486 19.06 -3.97 -16.61
CA LEU A 486 20.25 -4.80 -16.73
C LEU A 486 20.99 -4.54 -18.05
N GLU A 487 20.30 -4.36 -19.16
CA GLU A 487 20.92 -3.96 -20.42
C GLU A 487 21.58 -2.57 -20.35
N ASP A 488 20.95 -1.64 -19.64
CA ASP A 488 21.38 -0.25 -19.56
C ASP A 488 22.54 -0.04 -18.58
N TYR A 489 22.60 -0.83 -17.52
CA TYR A 489 23.54 -0.64 -16.41
C TYR A 489 24.56 -1.78 -16.26
N CYS A 490 24.33 -2.93 -16.87
CA CYS A 490 25.18 -4.13 -16.73
C CYS A 490 25.60 -4.68 -18.11
N TYR A 491 26.50 -5.66 -18.07
CA TYR A 491 26.88 -6.49 -19.21
C TYR A 491 26.52 -7.95 -18.92
N GLN A 492 26.12 -8.68 -19.96
CA GLN A 492 25.92 -10.12 -19.88
C GLN A 492 27.24 -10.84 -20.17
N THR A 493 27.57 -11.88 -19.39
CA THR A 493 28.72 -12.75 -19.63
C THR A 493 28.37 -13.87 -20.61
N ASP A 494 29.37 -14.56 -21.13
CA ASP A 494 29.18 -15.70 -22.05
C ASP A 494 28.38 -16.85 -21.41
N GLU A 495 28.36 -16.93 -20.08
CA GLU A 495 27.56 -17.90 -19.31
C GLU A 495 26.12 -17.42 -19.05
N GLY A 496 25.75 -16.22 -19.50
CA GLY A 496 24.42 -15.64 -19.33
C GLY A 496 24.19 -14.90 -18.01
N ASN A 497 25.23 -14.75 -17.17
CA ASN A 497 25.17 -13.98 -15.93
C ASN A 497 25.31 -12.48 -16.19
N TRP A 498 24.91 -11.65 -15.24
CA TRP A 498 24.99 -10.19 -15.33
C TRP A 498 26.06 -9.63 -14.41
N ARG A 499 26.90 -8.73 -14.94
CA ARG A 499 27.97 -8.04 -14.20
C ARG A 499 27.90 -6.52 -14.36
N PRO A 500 28.38 -5.74 -13.38
CA PRO A 500 28.51 -4.30 -13.53
C PRO A 500 29.71 -3.93 -14.44
N PRO A 501 29.79 -2.69 -14.94
CA PRO A 501 30.98 -2.15 -15.58
C PRO A 501 32.12 -2.03 -14.56
N LEU A 502 33.26 -2.68 -14.83
CA LEU A 502 34.39 -2.77 -13.90
C LEU A 502 35.45 -1.70 -14.18
N THR A 503 35.57 -1.27 -15.44
CA THR A 503 36.60 -0.31 -15.88
C THR A 503 36.00 1.06 -16.19
N GLU A 504 36.78 2.13 -16.01
CA GLU A 504 36.36 3.49 -16.40
C GLU A 504 35.89 3.64 -17.87
N PRO A 505 36.52 2.99 -18.88
CA PRO A 505 35.97 3.00 -20.24
C PRO A 505 34.62 2.30 -20.35
N GLU A 506 34.40 1.15 -19.71
CA GLU A 506 33.08 0.47 -19.68
C GLU A 506 32.01 1.35 -19.02
N LYS A 507 32.34 2.02 -17.91
CA LYS A 507 31.43 2.96 -17.23
C LYS A 507 31.06 4.14 -18.13
N LYS A 508 32.02 4.67 -18.90
CA LYS A 508 31.80 5.78 -19.83
C LYS A 508 30.98 5.34 -21.05
N GLU A 509 31.22 4.13 -21.56
CA GLU A 509 30.44 3.53 -22.64
C GLU A 509 28.98 3.34 -22.21
N LYS A 510 28.74 2.64 -21.09
CA LYS A 510 27.38 2.49 -20.52
C LYS A 510 26.74 3.83 -20.18
N GLY A 511 27.50 4.80 -19.66
CA GLY A 511 27.06 6.19 -19.50
C GLY A 511 26.55 6.83 -20.79
N SER A 512 27.29 6.65 -21.90
CA SER A 512 26.91 7.18 -23.21
C SER A 512 25.75 6.41 -23.87
N GLU A 513 25.61 5.12 -23.57
CA GLU A 513 24.47 4.29 -23.99
C GLU A 513 23.19 4.65 -23.23
N ARG A 514 23.27 4.98 -21.94
CA ARG A 514 22.14 5.50 -21.13
C ARG A 514 21.59 6.81 -21.69
N GLN A 515 22.46 7.71 -22.15
CA GLN A 515 22.03 8.93 -22.86
C GLN A 515 21.36 8.65 -24.23
N ARG A 516 21.38 7.41 -24.74
CA ARG A 516 20.74 6.99 -26.00
C ARG A 516 19.48 6.14 -25.78
N ALA A 517 18.82 6.20 -24.63
CA ALA A 517 17.63 5.40 -24.30
C ALA A 517 16.51 5.47 -25.37
N VAL A 518 16.30 6.65 -25.99
CA VAL A 518 15.35 6.85 -27.11
C VAL A 518 15.68 5.96 -28.31
N ARG A 519 16.97 5.76 -28.61
CA ARG A 519 17.43 4.93 -29.73
C ARG A 519 17.12 3.45 -29.53
N ARG A 520 17.13 2.95 -28.29
CA ARG A 520 16.80 1.54 -27.98
C ARG A 520 15.31 1.27 -28.11
N LYS A 521 14.45 2.18 -27.61
CA LYS A 521 12.99 2.10 -27.81
C LYS A 521 12.64 2.08 -29.30
N ILE A 522 13.25 2.99 -30.07
CA ILE A 522 13.11 3.03 -31.53
C ILE A 522 13.59 1.74 -32.19
N GLN A 523 14.78 1.23 -31.84
CA GLN A 523 15.33 0.04 -32.50
C GLN A 523 14.53 -1.24 -32.19
N ARG A 524 14.07 -1.42 -30.94
CA ARG A 524 13.22 -2.55 -30.58
C ARG A 524 11.89 -2.52 -31.32
N PHE A 525 11.26 -1.35 -31.37
CA PHE A 525 10.00 -1.17 -32.10
C PHE A 525 10.17 -1.38 -33.61
N CYS A 526 11.24 -0.84 -34.21
CA CYS A 526 11.60 -1.09 -35.61
C CYS A 526 11.85 -2.57 -35.91
N ASN A 527 12.53 -3.30 -35.01
CA ASN A 527 12.76 -4.73 -35.19
C ASN A 527 11.45 -5.54 -35.16
N LEU A 528 10.50 -5.17 -34.29
CA LEU A 528 9.15 -5.77 -34.26
C LEU A 528 8.37 -5.47 -35.55
N LEU A 529 8.47 -4.24 -36.06
CA LEU A 529 7.87 -3.86 -37.34
C LEU A 529 8.46 -4.66 -38.51
N GLU A 530 9.78 -4.87 -38.53
CA GLU A 530 10.47 -5.64 -39.58
C GLU A 530 10.16 -7.14 -39.50
N ALA A 531 10.04 -7.70 -38.30
CA ALA A 531 9.66 -9.10 -38.07
C ALA A 531 8.22 -9.42 -38.51
N GLY A 532 7.33 -8.41 -38.54
CA GLY A 532 5.94 -8.58 -38.95
C GLY A 532 5.03 -9.16 -37.86
N ASP A 533 5.50 -9.16 -36.61
CA ASP A 533 4.78 -9.69 -35.45
C ASP A 533 3.65 -8.75 -34.99
N ALA A 534 2.65 -9.31 -34.31
CA ALA A 534 1.58 -8.53 -33.68
C ALA A 534 2.15 -7.72 -32.50
N ILE A 535 2.23 -6.39 -32.65
CA ILE A 535 2.73 -5.50 -31.59
C ILE A 535 1.70 -5.39 -30.46
N PRO A 536 2.05 -5.77 -29.21
CA PRO A 536 1.17 -5.63 -28.03
C PRO A 536 0.70 -4.19 -27.83
N GLU A 537 -0.55 -3.97 -27.40
CA GLU A 537 -1.13 -2.62 -27.23
C GLU A 537 -0.30 -1.71 -26.32
N GLY A 538 0.28 -2.24 -25.24
CA GLY A 538 1.13 -1.46 -24.32
C GLY A 538 2.51 -1.07 -24.88
N GLN A 539 2.91 -1.57 -26.05
CA GLN A 539 4.18 -1.24 -26.71
C GLN A 539 4.00 -0.36 -27.95
N ARG A 540 2.76 0.01 -28.28
CA ARG A 540 2.50 0.93 -29.39
C ARG A 540 2.67 2.38 -28.90
N PRO A 541 3.57 3.17 -29.51
CA PRO A 541 3.66 4.58 -29.21
C PRO A 541 2.36 5.27 -29.65
N ASP A 542 1.92 6.28 -28.90
CA ASP A 542 0.86 7.18 -29.35
C ASP A 542 1.36 8.08 -30.50
N ALA A 543 0.43 8.79 -31.13
CA ALA A 543 0.74 9.60 -32.31
C ALA A 543 1.82 10.67 -32.05
N GLN A 544 1.86 11.22 -30.83
CA GLN A 544 2.82 12.26 -30.44
C GLN A 544 4.21 11.66 -30.18
N THR A 545 4.28 10.53 -29.50
CA THR A 545 5.53 9.79 -29.25
C THR A 545 6.14 9.31 -30.57
N LEU A 546 5.31 8.83 -31.50
CA LEU A 546 5.75 8.39 -32.82
C LEU A 546 6.35 9.56 -33.63
N ALA A 547 5.71 10.73 -33.60
CA ALA A 547 6.20 11.96 -34.21
C ALA A 547 7.58 12.37 -33.68
N ASP A 548 7.77 12.34 -32.36
CA ASP A 548 9.03 12.72 -31.73
C ASP A 548 10.14 11.70 -31.97
N TRP A 549 9.82 10.41 -32.11
CA TRP A 549 10.78 9.39 -32.53
C TRP A 549 11.28 9.61 -33.96
N ILE A 550 10.39 9.98 -34.89
CA ILE A 550 10.75 10.28 -36.29
C ILE A 550 11.67 11.50 -36.35
N ARG A 551 11.35 12.55 -35.60
CA ARG A 551 12.18 13.75 -35.44
C ARG A 551 13.55 13.44 -34.83
N HIS A 552 13.58 12.58 -33.80
CA HIS A 552 14.82 12.11 -33.20
C HIS A 552 15.68 11.34 -34.22
N CYS A 553 15.08 10.45 -35.02
CA CYS A 553 15.76 9.73 -36.09
C CYS A 553 16.37 10.67 -37.13
N ARG A 554 15.64 11.72 -37.52
CA ARG A 554 16.13 12.77 -38.43
C ARG A 554 17.35 13.50 -37.88
N ARG A 555 17.32 13.90 -36.59
CA ARG A 555 18.41 14.66 -35.95
C ARG A 555 19.66 13.82 -35.69
N THR A 556 19.49 12.53 -35.44
CA THR A 556 20.57 11.61 -35.03
C THR A 556 21.13 10.76 -36.19
N GLY A 557 20.62 10.95 -37.41
CA GLY A 557 21.10 10.25 -38.60
C GLY A 557 20.57 8.82 -38.78
N LEU A 558 19.57 8.41 -37.98
CA LEU A 558 18.90 7.10 -38.06
C LEU A 558 17.78 7.12 -39.12
N HIS A 559 18.12 7.55 -40.33
CA HIS A 559 17.14 7.82 -41.40
C HIS A 559 16.36 6.58 -41.85
N ALA A 560 16.93 5.38 -41.71
CA ALA A 560 16.24 4.14 -42.04
C ALA A 560 15.11 3.82 -41.05
N GLN A 561 15.40 3.97 -39.76
CA GLN A 561 14.43 3.80 -38.67
C GLN A 561 13.35 4.88 -38.74
N GLY A 562 13.72 6.14 -38.99
CA GLY A 562 12.76 7.24 -39.12
C GLY A 562 11.76 7.04 -40.26
N LYS A 563 12.21 6.49 -41.40
CA LYS A 563 11.33 6.11 -42.51
C LYS A 563 10.37 4.97 -42.12
N LEU A 564 10.90 3.92 -41.50
CA LEU A 564 10.13 2.75 -41.09
C LEU A 564 9.03 3.11 -40.08
N LEU A 565 9.34 4.00 -39.13
CA LEU A 565 8.40 4.50 -38.13
C LEU A 565 7.22 5.26 -38.77
N TYR A 566 7.49 6.13 -39.75
CA TYR A 566 6.41 6.86 -40.44
C TYR A 566 5.52 5.94 -41.28
N GLU A 567 6.12 4.98 -41.99
CA GLU A 567 5.39 4.11 -42.93
C GLU A 567 4.59 2.98 -42.24
N ARG A 568 5.04 2.53 -41.07
CA ARG A 568 4.50 1.30 -40.43
C ARG A 568 4.27 1.43 -38.93
N GLY A 569 4.64 2.55 -38.30
CA GLY A 569 4.68 2.68 -36.84
C GLY A 569 3.37 3.00 -36.13
N GLY A 570 2.33 3.46 -36.85
CA GLY A 570 1.03 3.78 -36.25
C GLY A 570 0.23 4.81 -37.04
N ASP A 571 -0.91 5.23 -36.48
CA ASP A 571 -1.74 6.28 -37.05
C ASP A 571 -1.36 7.66 -36.47
N LEU A 572 -0.99 8.59 -37.36
CA LEU A 572 -0.63 9.97 -37.03
C LEU A 572 -1.82 10.95 -37.16
N SER A 573 -3.01 10.46 -37.54
CA SER A 573 -4.21 11.28 -37.76
C SER A 573 -4.71 12.01 -36.50
N ALA A 574 -4.35 11.51 -35.31
CA ALA A 574 -4.68 12.10 -34.03
C ALA A 574 -3.88 13.38 -33.70
N LEU A 575 -2.85 13.71 -34.49
CA LEU A 575 -2.07 14.94 -34.34
C LEU A 575 -2.82 16.15 -34.92
N GLY A 576 -2.59 17.34 -34.35
CA GLY A 576 -3.08 18.60 -34.93
C GLY A 576 -2.43 18.90 -36.29
N GLU A 577 -3.12 19.67 -37.15
CA GLU A 577 -2.70 19.92 -38.55
C GLU A 577 -1.24 20.39 -38.68
N GLN A 578 -0.78 21.30 -37.82
CA GLN A 578 0.61 21.77 -37.84
C GLN A 578 1.62 20.67 -37.50
N ALA A 579 1.32 19.81 -36.53
CA ALA A 579 2.20 18.73 -36.12
C ALA A 579 2.29 17.63 -37.20
N GLN A 580 1.21 17.39 -37.95
CA GLN A 580 1.24 16.48 -39.10
C GLN A 580 2.18 16.99 -40.21
N VAL A 581 2.16 18.29 -40.50
CA VAL A 581 3.05 18.91 -41.48
C VAL A 581 4.51 18.79 -41.05
N ASP A 582 4.82 19.09 -39.79
CA ASP A 582 6.20 19.04 -39.28
C ASP A 582 6.78 17.60 -39.33
N VAL A 583 5.95 16.59 -39.05
CA VAL A 583 6.37 15.18 -39.09
C VAL A 583 6.58 14.69 -40.52
N GLU A 584 5.72 15.11 -41.46
CA GLU A 584 5.91 14.84 -42.89
C GLU A 584 7.23 15.46 -43.40
N GLU A 585 7.58 16.67 -42.98
CA GLU A 585 8.87 17.27 -43.33
C GLU A 585 10.06 16.47 -42.78
N ASP A 586 10.00 16.04 -41.51
CA ASP A 586 11.02 15.20 -40.89
C ASP A 586 11.14 13.82 -41.59
N TYR A 587 10.03 13.25 -42.05
CA TYR A 587 9.99 12.03 -42.87
C TYR A 587 10.66 12.23 -44.23
N GLN A 588 10.33 13.29 -44.97
CA GLN A 588 10.91 13.58 -46.28
C GLN A 588 12.43 13.76 -46.22
N VAL A 589 12.94 14.34 -45.13
CA VAL A 589 14.39 14.45 -44.89
C VAL A 589 15.03 13.07 -44.69
N CYS A 590 14.37 12.17 -43.96
CA CYS A 590 14.84 10.79 -43.77
C CYS A 590 14.87 10.01 -45.10
N VAL A 591 13.87 10.18 -45.96
CA VAL A 591 13.80 9.53 -47.29
C VAL A 591 14.92 10.03 -48.22
N LYS A 592 15.16 11.35 -48.27
CA LYS A 592 16.22 11.95 -49.11
C LYS A 592 17.63 11.48 -48.72
N HIS A 593 17.90 11.25 -47.44
CA HIS A 593 19.22 10.82 -46.98
C HIS A 593 19.48 9.31 -47.14
N GLN A 594 18.45 8.49 -47.37
CA GLN A 594 18.62 7.09 -47.76
C GLN A 594 18.97 6.93 -49.25
N THR A 595 18.44 7.80 -50.12
CA THR A 595 18.65 7.71 -51.58
C THR A 595 20.05 8.15 -52.01
N ASN A 596 20.70 9.04 -51.26
CA ASN A 596 22.08 9.49 -51.50
C ASN A 596 23.19 8.52 -51.03
N LYS A 597 22.84 7.33 -50.52
CA LYS A 597 23.79 6.31 -50.03
C LYS A 597 23.90 5.06 -50.93
N ARG A 598 23.32 5.08 -52.15
CA ARG A 598 23.48 4.01 -53.15
C ARG A 598 24.50 4.36 -54.22
#